data_AF-A0A4R8PS84-F1
#
_entry.id   AF-A0A4R8PS84-F1
#
_cell.length_a   1.000
_cell.length_b   1.000
_cell.length_c   1.000
_cell.angle_alpha   90.00
_cell.angle_beta   90.00
_cell.angle_gamma   90.00
#
_symmetry.space_group_name_H-M   'P 1'
#
loop_
_entity.id
_entity.type
_entity.pdbx_description
1 polymer ?
#
loop_
_entity_poly.entity_id
_entity_poly.type
_entity_poly.pdbx_seq_one_letter_code
_entity_poly.pdbx_strand_id
1 'polypeptide(L)'
;MDRTNDLKVYTSGYHEGKDPVVVARVDKESGTIFLIGAWTYYDETPSKLHLDQILMAIWKRRGNTGAMLRRFHLINCVNENTVKAAQNARQIKGKATEPLEVTQNDGDAWLALYNSPFGKAARRMASKAEKRVSKVSLGQFIDDETENMDFYFT
;
A
#
# COMPACT_ATOMS: atom_id res chain seq x y z
N MET A 1 19.53 -13.29 -15.51
CA MET A 1 18.54 -12.21 -15.39
C MET A 1 18.49 -11.82 -13.93
N ASP A 2 18.92 -10.60 -13.63
CA ASP A 2 19.11 -10.11 -12.27
C ASP A 2 17.76 -9.99 -11.54
N ARG A 3 17.65 -10.61 -10.35
CA ARG A 3 16.39 -10.95 -9.66
C ARG A 3 15.96 -9.91 -8.62
N THR A 4 16.34 -8.66 -8.77
CA THR A 4 15.85 -7.58 -7.89
C THR A 4 15.24 -6.44 -8.72
N ASN A 5 14.01 -6.64 -9.18
CA ASN A 5 13.20 -5.62 -9.89
C ASN A 5 12.65 -4.51 -8.96
N ASP A 6 13.21 -4.39 -7.76
CA ASP A 6 12.76 -3.45 -6.75
C ASP A 6 13.26 -2.04 -7.09
N LEU A 7 12.32 -1.12 -7.21
CA LEU A 7 12.57 0.29 -7.41
C LEU A 7 12.75 0.95 -6.05
N LYS A 8 13.89 1.60 -5.89
CA LYS A 8 14.31 2.32 -4.70
C LYS A 8 14.24 3.81 -4.98
N VAL A 9 13.58 4.55 -4.11
CA VAL A 9 13.46 6.01 -4.19
C VAL A 9 14.24 6.60 -3.03
N TYR A 10 15.09 7.57 -3.32
CA TYR A 10 16.00 8.20 -2.38
C TYR A 10 15.67 9.70 -2.30
N THR A 11 15.83 10.29 -1.12
CA THR A 11 15.72 11.73 -0.91
C THR A 11 16.84 12.17 0.03
N SER A 12 17.35 13.39 -0.15
CA SER A 12 18.43 13.91 0.70
C SER A 12 18.01 14.11 2.17
N GLY A 13 16.70 14.25 2.41
CA GLY A 13 16.13 14.40 3.75
C GLY A 13 15.88 13.09 4.48
N TYR A 14 16.16 11.93 3.88
CA TYR A 14 16.10 10.64 4.56
C TYR A 14 17.48 9.97 4.53
N HIS A 15 18.12 9.85 5.70
CA HIS A 15 19.46 9.26 5.86
C HIS A 15 20.49 9.82 4.85
N GLU A 16 20.43 11.14 4.57
CA GLU A 16 21.31 11.82 3.60
C GLU A 16 21.28 11.22 2.17
N GLY A 17 20.19 10.52 1.81
CA GLY A 17 20.05 9.83 0.53
C GLY A 17 20.82 8.51 0.42
N LYS A 18 21.38 7.99 1.52
CA LYS A 18 22.08 6.69 1.54
C LYS A 18 21.12 5.51 1.54
N ASP A 19 19.99 5.67 2.22
CA ASP A 19 18.95 4.65 2.30
C ASP A 19 17.70 5.07 1.50
N PRO A 20 16.98 4.10 0.91
CA PRO A 20 15.78 4.41 0.16
C PRO A 20 14.63 4.75 1.11
N VAL A 21 13.95 5.87 0.87
CA VAL A 21 12.73 6.25 1.60
C VAL A 21 11.51 5.41 1.17
N VAL A 22 11.52 4.88 -0.05
CA VAL A 22 10.50 3.94 -0.54
C VAL A 22 11.16 2.82 -1.34
N VAL A 23 10.74 1.59 -1.09
CA VAL A 23 11.08 0.41 -1.90
C VAL A 23 9.78 -0.22 -2.39
N ALA A 24 9.65 -0.35 -3.71
CA ALA A 24 8.47 -0.93 -4.33
C ALA A 24 8.82 -1.77 -5.56
N ARG A 25 7.99 -2.77 -5.86
CA ARG A 25 8.09 -3.59 -7.08
C ARG A 25 6.84 -3.41 -7.92
N VAL A 26 7.02 -3.44 -9.24
CA VAL A 26 5.92 -3.34 -10.20
C VAL A 26 5.83 -4.67 -10.95
N ASP A 27 4.63 -5.24 -10.96
CA ASP A 27 4.26 -6.34 -11.84
C ASP A 27 3.18 -5.88 -12.81
N LYS A 28 3.57 -5.77 -14.08
CA LYS A 28 2.71 -5.31 -15.17
C LYS A 28 1.62 -6.34 -15.50
N GLU A 29 1.92 -7.63 -15.43
CA GLU A 29 1.01 -8.69 -15.86
C GLU A 29 -0.17 -8.81 -14.91
N SER A 30 0.10 -8.82 -13.59
CA SER A 30 -0.96 -8.83 -12.58
C SER A 30 -1.59 -7.45 -12.34
N GLY A 31 -0.99 -6.38 -12.86
CA GLY A 31 -1.46 -5.02 -12.58
C GLY A 31 -1.17 -4.57 -11.15
N THR A 32 -0.10 -5.08 -10.52
CA THR A 32 0.17 -4.91 -9.09
C THR A 32 1.37 -4.01 -8.83
N ILE A 33 1.23 -3.11 -7.85
CA ILE A 33 2.36 -2.45 -7.17
C ILE A 33 2.52 -3.10 -5.81
N PHE A 34 3.69 -3.67 -5.54
CA PHE A 34 4.06 -4.21 -4.24
C PHE A 34 4.86 -3.15 -3.47
N LEU A 35 4.41 -2.76 -2.29
CA LEU A 35 5.18 -1.96 -1.35
C LEU A 35 5.98 -2.88 -0.45
N ILE A 36 7.30 -2.72 -0.48
CA ILE A 36 8.24 -3.47 0.36
C ILE A 36 8.65 -2.63 1.58
N GLY A 37 8.75 -1.31 1.41
CA GLY A 37 9.06 -0.38 2.50
C GLY A 37 8.66 1.05 2.17
N ALA A 38 8.19 1.79 3.17
CA ALA A 38 7.86 3.22 3.06
C ALA A 38 8.17 3.95 4.36
N TRP A 39 9.12 4.89 4.29
CA TRP A 39 9.60 5.72 5.39
C TRP A 39 9.40 7.21 5.12
N THR A 40 8.47 7.55 4.21
CA THR A 40 8.18 8.94 3.78
C THR A 40 7.84 9.92 4.91
N TYR A 41 7.43 9.41 6.08
CA TYR A 41 7.21 10.23 7.27
C TYR A 41 8.51 10.83 7.83
N TYR A 42 9.62 10.10 7.73
CA TYR A 42 10.95 10.47 8.25
C TYR A 42 11.80 11.27 7.25
N ASP A 43 11.32 11.49 6.03
CA ASP A 43 11.99 12.35 5.08
C ASP A 43 11.83 13.80 5.51
N GLU A 44 12.92 14.56 5.68
CA GLU A 44 12.92 15.96 6.12
C GLU A 44 13.03 16.98 4.97
N THR A 45 12.98 16.55 3.71
CA THR A 45 13.05 17.48 2.58
C THR A 45 11.91 18.53 2.61
N PRO A 46 12.17 19.80 2.21
CA PRO A 46 11.14 20.85 2.24
C PRO A 46 9.92 20.58 1.36
N SER A 47 10.09 19.81 0.28
CA SER A 47 9.02 19.47 -0.68
C SER A 47 8.90 17.95 -0.82
N LYS A 48 8.09 17.36 0.05
CA LYS A 48 7.92 15.90 0.14
C LYS A 48 6.83 15.44 -0.83
N LEU A 49 7.12 14.41 -1.60
CA LEU A 49 6.08 13.68 -2.34
C LEU A 49 5.34 12.75 -1.38
N HIS A 50 4.01 12.74 -1.47
CA HIS A 50 3.21 11.72 -0.81
C HIS A 50 3.50 10.34 -1.43
N LEU A 51 3.36 9.28 -0.63
CA LEU A 51 3.59 7.90 -1.08
C LEU A 51 2.81 7.56 -2.37
N ASP A 52 1.55 7.98 -2.49
CA ASP A 52 0.75 7.74 -3.69
C ASP A 52 1.32 8.45 -4.93
N GLN A 53 1.96 9.61 -4.77
CA GLN A 53 2.65 10.29 -5.88
C GLN A 53 3.89 9.50 -6.30
N ILE A 54 4.68 9.01 -5.34
CA ILE A 54 5.87 8.20 -5.58
C ILE A 54 5.50 6.90 -6.31
N LEU A 55 4.52 6.16 -5.81
CA LEU A 55 4.10 4.88 -6.38
C LEU A 55 3.49 5.05 -7.78
N MET A 56 2.70 6.10 -8.02
CA MET A 56 2.16 6.37 -9.35
C MET A 56 3.25 6.83 -10.33
N ALA A 57 4.29 7.54 -9.87
CA ALA A 57 5.44 7.88 -10.70
C ALA A 57 6.24 6.62 -11.08
N ILE A 58 6.47 5.71 -10.12
CA ILE A 58 7.06 4.39 -10.34
C ILE A 58 6.28 3.60 -11.40
N TRP A 59 4.95 3.55 -11.26
CA TRP A 59 4.06 2.86 -12.20
C TRP A 59 4.19 3.40 -13.62
N LYS A 60 4.11 4.72 -13.79
CA LYS A 60 4.22 5.39 -15.10
C LYS A 60 5.61 5.22 -15.72
N ARG A 61 6.68 5.29 -14.92
CA ARG A 61 8.07 5.11 -15.40
C ARG A 61 8.32 3.72 -15.99
N ARG A 62 7.51 2.72 -15.62
CA ARG A 62 7.53 1.37 -16.21
C ARG A 62 6.67 1.24 -17.48
N GLY A 63 6.12 2.35 -18.00
CA GLY A 63 5.30 2.35 -19.21
C GLY A 63 3.86 1.85 -19.00
N ASN A 64 3.38 1.86 -17.76
CA ASN A 64 2.03 1.39 -17.44
C ASN A 64 1.03 2.56 -17.35
N THR A 65 -0.21 2.31 -17.78
CA THR A 65 -1.32 3.28 -17.71
C THR A 65 -2.16 3.06 -16.45
N GLY A 66 -2.97 4.05 -16.06
CA GLY A 66 -3.91 3.92 -14.93
C GLY A 66 -4.89 2.75 -15.12
N ALA A 67 -5.37 2.54 -16.34
CA ALA A 67 -6.28 1.44 -16.67
C ALA A 67 -5.70 0.05 -16.33
N MET A 68 -4.38 -0.12 -16.39
CA MET A 68 -3.70 -1.37 -16.06
C MET A 68 -3.51 -1.60 -14.56
N LEU A 69 -3.65 -0.57 -13.72
CA LEU A 69 -3.44 -0.68 -12.28
C LEU A 69 -4.64 -1.39 -11.63
N ARG A 70 -4.42 -2.58 -11.07
CA ARG A 70 -5.47 -3.43 -10.49
C ARG A 70 -5.34 -3.59 -8.99
N ARG A 71 -4.11 -3.52 -8.46
CA ARG A 71 -3.85 -3.86 -7.07
C ARG A 71 -2.67 -3.09 -6.49
N PHE A 72 -2.78 -2.77 -5.20
CA PHE A 72 -1.72 -2.27 -4.36
C PHE A 72 -1.53 -3.22 -3.18
N HIS A 73 -0.39 -3.91 -3.16
CA HIS A 73 -0.07 -4.95 -2.20
C HIS A 73 0.95 -4.43 -1.19
N LEU A 74 0.66 -4.55 0.10
CA LEU A 74 1.58 -4.25 1.20
C LEU A 74 2.22 -5.55 1.67
N ILE A 75 3.54 -5.67 1.51
CA ILE A 75 4.32 -6.77 2.05
C ILE A 75 4.74 -6.40 3.46
N ASN A 76 4.41 -7.26 4.44
CA ASN A 76 4.81 -7.13 5.85
C ASN A 76 4.62 -5.69 6.36
N CYS A 77 3.40 -5.16 6.24
CA CYS A 77 3.11 -3.80 6.67
C CYS A 77 3.30 -3.66 8.17
N VAL A 78 4.28 -2.86 8.58
CA VAL A 78 4.57 -2.53 9.99
C VAL A 78 4.08 -1.13 10.42
N ASN A 79 3.28 -0.47 9.59
CA ASN A 79 2.71 0.83 9.97
C ASN A 79 1.64 0.63 11.04
N GLU A 80 1.95 0.97 12.28
CA GLU A 80 1.12 0.77 13.48
C GLU A 80 -0.36 1.16 13.26
N ASN A 81 -0.62 2.34 12.70
CA ASN A 81 -1.99 2.82 12.47
C ASN A 81 -2.74 2.00 11.40
N THR A 82 -2.03 1.46 10.41
CA THR A 82 -2.63 0.56 9.41
C THR A 82 -2.84 -0.83 9.98
N VAL A 83 -1.90 -1.35 10.78
CA VAL A 83 -2.01 -2.64 11.45
C VAL A 83 -3.16 -2.64 12.45
N LYS A 84 -3.29 -1.59 13.29
CA LYS A 84 -4.43 -1.41 14.20
C LYS A 84 -5.76 -1.35 13.45
N ALA A 85 -5.81 -0.71 12.28
CA ALA A 85 -7.01 -0.69 11.45
C ALA A 85 -7.37 -2.09 10.92
N ALA A 86 -6.37 -2.90 10.54
CA ALA A 86 -6.58 -4.29 10.13
C ALA A 86 -7.05 -5.17 11.28
N GLN A 87 -6.45 -5.03 12.48
CA GLN A 87 -6.89 -5.73 13.69
C GLN A 87 -8.34 -5.37 14.06
N ASN A 88 -8.70 -4.09 14.00
CA ASN A 88 -10.08 -3.67 14.24
C ASN A 88 -11.05 -4.29 13.21
N ALA A 89 -10.68 -4.29 11.93
CA ALA A 89 -11.49 -4.95 10.90
C ALA A 89 -11.65 -6.47 11.15
N ARG A 90 -10.57 -7.15 11.57
CA ARG A 90 -10.59 -8.56 11.98
C ARG A 90 -11.55 -8.81 13.14
N GLN A 91 -11.52 -7.97 14.17
CA GLN A 91 -12.41 -8.05 15.34
C GLN A 91 -13.88 -7.86 14.94
N ILE A 92 -14.19 -6.82 14.16
CA ILE A 92 -15.55 -6.55 13.66
C ILE A 92 -16.07 -7.73 12.83
N LYS A 93 -15.20 -8.38 12.05
CA LYS A 93 -15.55 -9.52 11.19
C LYS A 93 -15.56 -10.86 11.93
N GLY A 94 -15.18 -10.90 13.21
CA GLY A 94 -15.07 -12.14 14.00
C GLY A 94 -14.00 -13.10 13.48
N LYS A 95 -12.99 -12.59 12.77
CA LYS A 95 -11.94 -13.37 12.10
C LYS A 95 -10.56 -12.88 12.52
N ALA A 96 -10.16 -13.25 13.73
CA ALA A 96 -8.92 -12.77 14.34
C ALA A 96 -7.67 -13.13 13.52
N THR A 97 -7.56 -14.36 13.03
CA THR A 97 -6.32 -14.84 12.39
C THR A 97 -6.47 -15.26 10.92
N GLU A 98 -7.69 -15.52 10.48
CA GLU A 98 -7.98 -16.02 9.14
C GLU A 98 -7.84 -14.94 8.05
N PRO A 99 -7.51 -15.32 6.81
CA PRO A 99 -7.65 -14.42 5.67
C PRO A 99 -9.09 -13.96 5.52
N LEU A 100 -9.27 -12.69 5.17
CA LEU A 100 -10.62 -12.14 4.99
C LEU A 100 -10.63 -11.02 3.96
N GLU A 101 -11.78 -10.90 3.29
CA GLU A 101 -12.07 -9.79 2.40
C GLU A 101 -13.02 -8.81 3.09
N VAL A 102 -12.72 -7.53 2.92
CA VAL A 102 -13.53 -6.41 3.40
C VAL A 102 -13.91 -5.55 2.21
N THR A 103 -15.20 -5.30 2.07
CA THR A 103 -15.84 -4.50 1.02
C THR A 103 -16.62 -3.37 1.65
N GLN A 104 -17.09 -2.42 0.86
CA GLN A 104 -17.91 -1.32 1.36
C GLN A 104 -19.17 -1.77 2.14
N ASN A 105 -19.69 -2.97 1.86
CA ASN A 105 -20.85 -3.54 2.56
C ASN A 105 -20.54 -3.98 3.99
N ASP A 106 -19.26 -4.06 4.37
CA ASP A 106 -18.80 -4.46 5.71
C ASP A 106 -18.72 -3.28 6.70
N GLY A 107 -19.27 -2.11 6.34
CA GLY A 107 -19.49 -0.99 7.25
C GLY A 107 -18.23 -0.50 7.94
N ASP A 108 -18.19 -0.61 9.27
CA ASP A 108 -17.09 -0.09 10.09
C ASP A 108 -15.74 -0.77 9.82
N ALA A 109 -15.74 -2.07 9.47
CA ALA A 109 -14.52 -2.77 9.09
C ALA A 109 -13.91 -2.15 7.83
N TRP A 110 -14.76 -1.80 6.86
CA TRP A 110 -14.33 -1.09 5.66
C TRP A 110 -13.83 0.31 5.98
N LEU A 111 -14.57 1.08 6.78
CA LEU A 111 -14.18 2.44 7.14
C LEU A 111 -12.84 2.49 7.87
N ALA A 112 -12.55 1.53 8.74
CA ALA A 112 -11.27 1.41 9.43
C ALA A 112 -10.12 1.28 8.42
N LEU A 113 -10.21 0.30 7.51
CA LEU A 113 -9.18 0.05 6.50
C LEU A 113 -9.07 1.19 5.48
N TYR A 114 -10.20 1.70 5.00
CA TYR A 114 -10.30 2.75 3.98
C TYR A 114 -9.74 4.10 4.47
N ASN A 115 -9.78 4.36 5.78
CA ASN A 115 -9.25 5.59 6.40
C ASN A 115 -7.86 5.43 7.03
N SER A 116 -7.30 4.22 7.04
CA SER A 116 -5.91 3.98 7.45
C SER A 116 -4.90 4.77 6.59
N PRO A 117 -3.67 5.00 7.06
CA PRO A 117 -2.63 5.66 6.26
C PRO A 117 -2.44 5.07 4.86
N PHE A 118 -2.30 3.75 4.75
CA PHE A 118 -2.16 3.10 3.44
C PHE A 118 -3.49 2.99 2.68
N GLY A 119 -4.64 2.95 3.36
CA GLY A 119 -5.96 3.09 2.73
C GLY A 119 -6.13 4.45 2.04
N LYS A 120 -5.68 5.53 2.68
CA LYS A 120 -5.64 6.87 2.07
C LYS A 120 -4.72 6.91 0.84
N ALA A 121 -3.55 6.29 0.91
CA ALA A 121 -2.66 6.17 -0.24
C ALA A 121 -3.32 5.39 -1.39
N ALA A 122 -3.92 4.23 -1.10
CA ALA A 122 -4.63 3.41 -2.07
C ALA A 122 -5.77 4.17 -2.76
N ARG A 123 -6.55 4.96 -2.01
CA ARG A 123 -7.62 5.82 -2.55
C ARG A 123 -7.09 6.86 -3.53
N ARG A 124 -6.00 7.54 -3.17
CA ARG A 124 -5.38 8.54 -4.05
C ARG A 124 -4.79 7.89 -5.30
N MET A 125 -4.19 6.70 -5.18
CA MET A 125 -3.71 5.91 -6.32
C MET A 125 -4.86 5.52 -7.24
N ALA A 126 -5.95 4.98 -6.69
CA ALA A 126 -7.13 4.60 -7.46
C ALA A 126 -7.72 5.80 -8.19
N SER A 127 -7.91 6.94 -7.50
CA SER A 127 -8.43 8.16 -8.09
C SER A 127 -7.56 8.68 -9.24
N LYS A 128 -6.23 8.67 -9.10
CA LYS A 128 -5.28 9.01 -10.18
C LYS A 128 -5.31 8.05 -11.37
N ALA A 129 -5.82 6.84 -11.15
CA ALA A 129 -6.02 5.83 -12.19
C ALA A 129 -7.45 5.82 -12.73
N GLU A 130 -8.30 6.79 -12.34
CA GLU A 130 -9.72 6.87 -12.68
C GLU A 130 -10.51 5.64 -12.21
N LYS A 131 -10.14 5.10 -11.05
CA LYS A 131 -10.72 3.92 -10.41
C LYS A 131 -11.12 4.21 -8.97
N ARG A 132 -11.75 3.23 -8.33
CA ARG A 132 -12.01 3.22 -6.88
C ARG A 132 -11.43 1.98 -6.23
N VAL A 133 -11.19 2.06 -4.92
CA VAL A 133 -10.90 0.86 -4.12
C VAL A 133 -12.19 0.04 -4.02
N SER A 134 -12.15 -1.21 -4.46
CA SER A 134 -13.32 -2.10 -4.51
C SER A 134 -13.39 -3.06 -3.34
N LYS A 135 -12.23 -3.56 -2.91
CA LYS A 135 -12.08 -4.45 -1.75
C LYS A 135 -10.69 -4.31 -1.14
N VAL A 136 -10.60 -4.67 0.14
CA VAL A 136 -9.35 -4.90 0.84
C VAL A 136 -9.27 -6.37 1.24
N SER A 137 -8.17 -7.05 0.92
CA SER A 137 -7.92 -8.40 1.41
C SER A 137 -6.85 -8.34 2.50
N LEU A 138 -7.14 -8.92 3.66
CA LEU A 138 -6.15 -9.18 4.69
C LEU A 138 -5.68 -10.62 4.54
N GLY A 139 -4.36 -10.81 4.60
CA GLY A 139 -3.73 -12.13 4.48
C GLY A 139 -3.96 -13.00 5.72
N GLN A 140 -3.19 -14.08 5.82
CA GLN A 140 -3.04 -14.77 7.11
C GLN A 140 -2.46 -13.79 8.12
N PHE A 141 -3.00 -13.74 9.33
CA PHE A 141 -2.40 -12.98 10.42
C PHE A 141 -0.96 -13.44 10.64
N ILE A 142 -0.06 -12.47 10.78
CA ILE A 142 1.37 -12.72 10.99
C ILE A 142 1.67 -12.55 12.48
N ASP A 143 1.52 -11.33 12.98
CA ASP A 143 1.69 -10.94 14.38
C ASP A 143 0.97 -9.60 14.64
N ASP A 144 1.06 -9.10 15.88
CA ASP A 144 0.36 -7.88 16.31
C ASP A 144 0.97 -6.58 15.73
N GLU A 145 2.11 -6.67 15.06
CA GLU A 145 2.87 -5.53 14.53
C GLU A 145 2.95 -5.56 13.00
N THR A 146 2.56 -6.66 12.36
CA THR A 146 2.80 -6.93 10.94
C THR A 146 1.56 -7.52 10.26
N GLU A 147 1.19 -6.96 9.11
CA GLU A 147 0.04 -7.44 8.33
C GLU A 147 0.36 -7.46 6.82
N ASN A 148 -0.10 -8.51 6.11
CA ASN A 148 -0.12 -8.50 4.65
C ASN A 148 -1.49 -8.05 4.15
N MET A 149 -1.52 -7.10 3.21
CA MET A 149 -2.78 -6.47 2.79
C MET A 149 -2.77 -6.11 1.32
N ASP A 150 -3.89 -6.38 0.65
CA ASP A 150 -4.14 -5.97 -0.73
C ASP A 150 -5.28 -4.96 -0.81
N PHE A 151 -5.06 -3.86 -1.52
CA PHE A 151 -6.13 -2.98 -2.00
C PHE A 151 -6.38 -3.24 -3.47
N TYR A 152 -7.61 -3.59 -3.84
CA TYR A 152 -8.01 -3.84 -5.22
C TYR A 152 -8.73 -2.64 -5.83
N PHE A 153 -8.53 -2.43 -7.13
CA PHE A 153 -9.07 -1.28 -7.86
C PHE A 153 -9.97 -1.71 -9.03
N THR A 154 -11.13 -1.07 -9.16
CA THR A 154 -12.09 -1.25 -10.27
C THR A 154 -12.57 0.08 -10.80
#